data_AF-A0A6M5JGJ0-F1
#
_entry.id   AF-A0A6M5JGJ0-F1
#
_cell.length_a   1.000
_cell.length_b   1.000
_cell.length_c   1.000
_cell.angle_alpha   90.00
_cell.angle_beta   90.00
_cell.angle_gamma   90.00
#
_symmetry.space_group_name_H-M   'P 1'
#
loop_
_entity.id
_entity.type
_entity.pdbx_description
1 polymer ?
#
loop_
_entity_poly.entity_id
_entity_poly.type
_entity_poly.pdbx_seq_one_letter_code
_entity_poly.pdbx_strand_id
1 'polypeptide(L)'
;MRLEIGFIDDPSFNGWATTIDDTDVIALTTGVPALMICIWRALLSHPMVMPEIGSAADCTPRSFPASVSMPPEDYRLWQDGALECGVREALANHLAIGSVLHTFLHEFTHIWHGHTDFIAEEYGLQRYIERSSSSSGLTFQTIEWDADAGATHQILKLFLMPRVEIVRGLAKWHLDGPGMLDDIRQSITGAYMTAGIFDLFTSDYSEFDVPGCLDRGSHPPSVHRANSHGAMITTILNYRCGWSETDAIDMRDEAKLALITGLKAILPGCRLGVSTIEDFQSAMGKSRQLLAIYEGEWERIRPVLDAFKRGGNLPPSRPDTNPV
;
A
#
# COMPACT_ATOMS: atom_id res chain seq x y z
N MET A 1 9.41 23.34 -7.48
CA MET A 1 8.88 22.02 -7.89
C MET A 1 7.69 22.25 -8.81
N ARG A 2 7.79 21.79 -10.06
CA ARG A 2 6.64 21.68 -10.97
C ARG A 2 6.32 20.18 -11.02
N LEU A 3 5.08 19.84 -10.72
CA LEU A 3 4.58 18.46 -10.77
C LEU A 3 3.49 18.37 -11.82
N GLU A 4 3.66 17.46 -12.78
CA GLU A 4 2.64 17.11 -13.76
C GLU A 4 2.08 15.72 -13.44
N ILE A 5 0.76 15.62 -13.50
CA ILE A 5 0.05 14.39 -13.15
C ILE A 5 -0.86 14.06 -14.32
N GLY A 6 -0.81 12.83 -14.79
CA GLY A 6 -1.59 12.40 -15.94
C GLY A 6 -1.98 10.94 -15.90
N PHE A 7 -2.77 10.56 -16.90
CA PHE A 7 -3.06 9.17 -17.21
C PHE A 7 -2.42 8.80 -18.53
N ILE A 8 -2.04 7.54 -18.64
CA ILE A 8 -1.43 6.94 -19.82
C ILE A 8 -2.21 5.71 -20.24
N ASP A 9 -2.36 5.58 -21.55
CA ASP A 9 -3.08 4.47 -22.16
C ASP A 9 -2.12 3.29 -22.32
N ASP A 10 -1.94 2.54 -21.24
CA ASP A 10 -1.09 1.35 -21.19
C ASP A 10 -1.90 0.21 -20.54
N PRO A 11 -1.78 -1.02 -21.08
CA PRO A 11 -2.59 -2.11 -20.63
C PRO A 11 -2.17 -2.75 -19.30
N SER A 12 -1.04 -2.35 -18.74
CA SER A 12 -0.59 -2.85 -17.44
C SER A 12 -1.31 -2.17 -16.29
N PHE A 13 -1.37 -2.84 -15.13
CA PHE A 13 -1.68 -2.18 -13.88
C PHE A 13 -0.39 -1.56 -13.33
N ASN A 14 -0.21 -0.25 -13.53
CA ASN A 14 1.00 0.42 -13.07
C ASN A 14 0.81 1.92 -12.77
N GLY A 15 1.74 2.45 -11.99
CA GLY A 15 2.06 3.87 -11.86
C GLY A 15 3.55 4.08 -12.19
N TRP A 16 3.95 5.32 -12.50
CA TRP A 16 5.37 5.64 -12.49
C TRP A 16 5.62 7.09 -12.14
N ALA A 17 6.80 7.32 -11.56
CA ALA A 17 7.38 8.61 -11.28
C ALA A 17 8.70 8.83 -12.05
N THR A 18 8.93 10.05 -12.53
CA THR A 18 10.18 10.45 -13.18
C THR A 18 10.37 11.97 -13.10
N THR A 19 11.57 12.45 -13.45
CA THR A 19 11.91 13.87 -13.57
C THR A 19 12.38 14.14 -14.99
N ILE A 20 11.72 15.04 -15.73
CA ILE A 20 12.05 15.41 -17.12
C ILE A 20 12.16 16.94 -17.19
N ASP A 21 13.32 17.45 -17.62
CA ASP A 21 13.57 18.90 -17.78
C ASP A 21 13.09 19.73 -16.57
N ASP A 22 13.56 19.37 -15.36
CA ASP A 22 13.20 19.98 -14.07
C ASP A 22 11.69 19.90 -13.71
N THR A 23 10.94 19.04 -14.39
CA THR A 23 9.52 18.76 -14.13
C THR A 23 9.35 17.36 -13.60
N ASP A 24 8.85 17.24 -12.37
CA ASP A 24 8.47 15.95 -11.80
C ASP A 24 7.16 15.48 -12.47
N VAL A 25 7.08 14.21 -12.85
CA VAL A 25 5.94 13.63 -13.57
C VAL A 25 5.48 12.37 -12.85
N ILE A 26 4.18 12.30 -12.58
CA ILE A 26 3.50 11.08 -12.15
C ILE A 26 2.50 10.69 -13.22
N ALA A 27 2.56 9.45 -13.69
CA ALA A 27 1.55 8.93 -14.60
C ALA A 27 0.96 7.62 -14.06
N LEU A 28 -0.37 7.53 -14.13
CA LEU A 28 -1.11 6.31 -13.78
C LEU A 28 -1.70 5.69 -15.04
N THR A 29 -1.66 4.38 -15.14
CA THR A 29 -2.37 3.64 -16.20
C THR A 29 -3.88 3.91 -16.11
N THR A 30 -4.54 4.13 -17.24
CA THR A 30 -6.00 4.37 -17.30
C THR A 30 -6.82 3.19 -16.75
N GLY A 31 -6.22 2.00 -16.72
CA GLY A 31 -6.79 0.79 -16.16
C GLY A 31 -6.92 0.79 -14.62
N VAL A 32 -6.05 1.49 -13.89
CA VAL A 32 -6.00 1.44 -12.42
C VAL A 32 -7.36 1.80 -11.77
N PRO A 33 -8.01 2.95 -12.08
CA PRO A 33 -9.29 3.27 -11.47
C PRO A 33 -10.41 2.27 -11.76
N ALA A 34 -10.48 1.78 -13.00
CA ALA A 34 -11.48 0.80 -13.42
C ALA A 34 -11.27 -0.55 -12.71
N LEU A 35 -10.02 -0.98 -12.58
CA LEU A 35 -9.70 -2.23 -11.88
C LEU A 35 -10.03 -2.14 -10.40
N MET A 36 -9.66 -1.02 -9.74
CA MET A 36 -9.90 -0.83 -8.30
C MET A 36 -11.39 -0.93 -7.97
N ILE A 37 -12.28 -0.28 -8.72
CA ILE A 37 -13.71 -0.36 -8.43
C ILE A 37 -14.25 -1.79 -8.61
N CYS A 38 -13.75 -2.55 -9.60
CA CYS A 38 -14.16 -3.94 -9.80
C CYS A 38 -13.69 -4.83 -8.63
N ILE A 39 -12.45 -4.68 -8.19
CA ILE A 39 -11.90 -5.41 -7.04
C ILE A 39 -12.71 -5.10 -5.77
N TRP A 40 -12.98 -3.82 -5.49
CA TRP A 40 -13.69 -3.43 -4.27
C TRP A 40 -15.15 -3.88 -4.28
N ARG A 41 -15.84 -3.84 -5.43
CA ARG A 41 -17.18 -4.42 -5.56
C ARG A 41 -17.16 -5.92 -5.31
N ALA A 42 -16.20 -6.64 -5.88
CA ALA A 42 -16.05 -8.07 -5.64
C ALA A 42 -15.78 -8.36 -4.16
N LEU A 43 -14.83 -7.67 -3.53
CA LEU A 43 -14.52 -7.82 -2.11
C LEU A 43 -15.73 -7.55 -1.21
N LEU A 44 -16.43 -6.43 -1.43
CA LEU A 44 -17.58 -6.04 -0.63
C LEU A 44 -18.86 -6.83 -0.95
N SER A 45 -18.86 -7.66 -1.99
CA SER A 45 -19.90 -8.69 -2.17
C SER A 45 -19.67 -9.93 -1.28
N HIS A 46 -18.53 -10.01 -0.60
CA HIS A 46 -18.27 -11.09 0.33
C HIS A 46 -18.85 -10.77 1.73
N PRO A 47 -19.64 -11.67 2.35
CA PRO A 47 -20.30 -11.40 3.63
C PRO A 47 -19.32 -11.19 4.80
N MET A 48 -18.11 -11.73 4.71
CA MET A 48 -17.09 -11.57 5.77
C MET A 48 -16.25 -10.29 5.65
N VAL A 49 -16.38 -9.54 4.56
CA VAL A 49 -15.68 -8.26 4.38
C VAL A 49 -16.57 -7.15 4.89
N MET A 50 -16.18 -6.55 6.02
CA MET A 50 -16.94 -5.51 6.74
C MET A 50 -18.43 -5.90 6.90
N PRO A 51 -18.71 -7.03 7.59
CA PRO A 51 -20.06 -7.62 7.69
C PRO A 51 -21.11 -6.66 8.25
N GLU A 52 -20.69 -5.70 9.07
CA GLU A 52 -21.52 -4.71 9.72
C GLU A 52 -21.98 -3.56 8.78
N ILE A 53 -21.38 -3.44 7.60
CA ILE A 53 -21.72 -2.40 6.62
C ILE A 53 -22.86 -2.87 5.71
N GLY A 54 -23.93 -2.08 5.67
CA GLY A 54 -25.03 -2.24 4.71
C GLY A 54 -25.90 -3.49 4.95
N SER A 55 -26.65 -3.88 3.91
CA SER A 55 -27.58 -5.01 3.94
C SER A 55 -26.99 -6.26 3.31
N ALA A 56 -27.52 -7.43 3.67
CA ALA A 56 -27.08 -8.74 3.15
C ALA A 56 -27.44 -9.03 1.67
N ALA A 57 -28.04 -8.07 0.96
CA ALA A 57 -28.41 -8.21 -0.46
C ALA A 57 -27.21 -8.58 -1.34
N ASP A 58 -26.01 -8.08 -1.01
CA ASP A 58 -24.79 -8.34 -1.77
C ASP A 58 -23.95 -9.48 -1.22
N CYS A 59 -24.43 -10.34 -0.31
CA CYS A 59 -23.64 -11.41 0.31
C CYS A 59 -23.35 -12.62 -0.60
N THR A 60 -23.35 -12.43 -1.93
CA THR A 60 -22.96 -13.44 -2.91
C THR A 60 -21.62 -13.04 -3.52
N PRO A 61 -20.51 -13.72 -3.17
CA PRO A 61 -19.19 -13.36 -3.65
C PRO A 61 -19.13 -13.36 -5.18
N ARG A 62 -18.75 -12.22 -5.75
CA ARG A 62 -18.43 -12.10 -7.18
C ARG A 62 -17.02 -12.60 -7.41
N SER A 63 -16.82 -13.39 -8.46
CA SER A 63 -15.50 -13.88 -8.85
C SER A 63 -14.75 -12.81 -9.62
N PHE A 64 -13.53 -12.53 -9.18
CA PHE A 64 -12.53 -11.79 -9.94
C PHE A 64 -11.74 -12.79 -10.82
N PRO A 65 -11.38 -12.43 -12.06
CA PRO A 65 -10.63 -13.30 -12.97
C PRO A 65 -9.27 -13.64 -12.39
N ALA A 66 -8.75 -14.79 -12.78
CA ALA A 66 -7.53 -15.30 -12.19
C ALA A 66 -6.27 -14.43 -12.37
N SER A 67 -6.26 -13.42 -13.26
CA SER A 67 -5.10 -12.55 -13.43
C SER A 67 -5.45 -11.07 -13.32
N VAL A 68 -4.85 -10.42 -12.33
CA VAL A 68 -4.81 -8.96 -12.18
C VAL A 68 -3.98 -8.26 -13.27
N SER A 69 -3.21 -9.03 -14.05
CA SER A 69 -2.36 -8.54 -15.14
C SER A 69 -3.07 -8.54 -16.50
N MET A 70 -4.39 -8.74 -16.54
CA MET A 70 -5.13 -8.69 -17.79
C MET A 70 -5.20 -7.26 -18.35
N PRO A 71 -5.23 -7.10 -19.68
CA PRO A 71 -5.36 -5.80 -20.34
C PRO A 71 -6.67 -5.05 -19.97
N PRO A 72 -6.71 -3.70 -20.07
CA PRO A 72 -7.86 -2.90 -19.70
C PRO A 72 -9.03 -3.01 -20.67
N GLU A 73 -8.78 -3.37 -21.93
CA GLU A 73 -9.85 -3.77 -22.84
C GLU A 73 -10.65 -4.95 -22.29
N ASP A 74 -10.01 -5.85 -21.54
CA ASP A 74 -10.66 -6.95 -20.86
C ASP A 74 -11.33 -6.48 -19.55
N TYR A 75 -10.98 -5.31 -18.98
CA TYR A 75 -11.70 -4.71 -17.85
C TYR A 75 -13.17 -4.47 -18.14
N ARG A 76 -13.55 -4.31 -19.41
CA ARG A 76 -14.96 -4.20 -19.83
C ARG A 76 -15.76 -5.48 -19.58
N LEU A 77 -15.10 -6.64 -19.53
CA LEU A 77 -15.72 -7.91 -19.13
C LEU A 77 -16.10 -7.92 -17.64
N TRP A 78 -15.60 -6.96 -16.86
CA TRP A 78 -15.78 -6.83 -15.41
C TRP A 78 -16.66 -5.66 -15.03
N GLN A 79 -17.41 -5.10 -16.00
CA GLN A 79 -18.53 -4.21 -15.70
C GLN A 79 -19.67 -5.00 -15.07
N ASP A 80 -19.38 -5.66 -13.95
CA ASP A 80 -20.41 -6.03 -13.00
C ASP A 80 -21.11 -4.75 -12.59
N GLY A 81 -22.44 -4.81 -12.54
CA GLY A 81 -23.25 -3.70 -12.08
C GLY A 81 -22.85 -3.24 -10.69
N ALA A 82 -23.34 -2.07 -10.29
CA ALA A 82 -23.22 -1.63 -8.90
C ALA A 82 -23.68 -2.73 -7.92
N LEU A 83 -23.16 -2.69 -6.70
CA LEU A 83 -23.73 -3.45 -5.59
C LEU A 83 -25.17 -3.00 -5.34
N GLU A 84 -26.06 -3.92 -4.99
CA GLU A 84 -27.48 -3.64 -4.74
C GLU A 84 -27.66 -2.78 -3.49
N CYS A 85 -26.83 -3.00 -2.47
CA CYS A 85 -26.76 -2.18 -1.28
C CYS A 85 -26.02 -0.87 -1.58
N GLY A 86 -26.76 0.23 -1.66
CA GLY A 86 -26.19 1.56 -1.90
C GLY A 86 -25.10 1.97 -0.89
N VAL A 87 -25.16 1.49 0.36
CA VAL A 87 -24.11 1.74 1.36
C VAL A 87 -22.82 1.00 1.01
N ARG A 88 -22.91 -0.28 0.62
CA ARG A 88 -21.73 -1.06 0.19
C ARG A 88 -21.16 -0.54 -1.13
N GLU A 89 -22.02 -0.12 -2.08
CA GLU A 89 -21.56 0.52 -3.31
C GLU A 89 -20.82 1.83 -3.02
N ALA A 90 -21.36 2.69 -2.15
CA ALA A 90 -20.68 3.92 -1.75
C ALA A 90 -19.32 3.62 -1.11
N LEU A 91 -19.24 2.62 -0.22
CA LEU A 91 -17.99 2.18 0.37
C LEU A 91 -17.01 1.65 -0.70
N ALA A 92 -17.48 0.85 -1.67
CA ALA A 92 -16.65 0.36 -2.77
C ALA A 92 -16.03 1.51 -3.57
N ASN A 93 -16.81 2.56 -3.85
CA ASN A 93 -16.30 3.76 -4.52
C ASN A 93 -15.25 4.49 -3.67
N HIS A 94 -15.49 4.64 -2.36
CA HIS A 94 -14.53 5.28 -1.45
C HIS A 94 -13.21 4.50 -1.36
N LEU A 95 -13.26 3.18 -1.18
CA LEU A 95 -12.06 2.35 -1.14
C LEU A 95 -11.34 2.34 -2.49
N ALA A 96 -12.07 2.33 -3.60
CA ALA A 96 -11.47 2.42 -4.93
C ALA A 96 -10.74 3.74 -5.17
N ILE A 97 -11.35 4.87 -4.80
CA ILE A 97 -10.69 6.18 -4.82
C ILE A 97 -9.48 6.19 -3.91
N GLY A 98 -9.61 5.62 -2.70
CA GLY A 98 -8.50 5.46 -1.75
C GLY A 98 -7.33 4.68 -2.35
N SER A 99 -7.60 3.59 -3.08
CA SER A 99 -6.55 2.80 -3.72
C SER A 99 -5.88 3.54 -4.87
N VAL A 100 -6.65 4.24 -5.72
CA VAL A 100 -6.07 5.09 -6.77
C VAL A 100 -5.19 6.18 -6.17
N LEU A 101 -5.64 6.81 -5.08
CA LEU A 101 -4.85 7.78 -4.33
C LEU A 101 -3.61 7.14 -3.70
N HIS A 102 -3.69 5.91 -3.20
CA HIS A 102 -2.54 5.20 -2.68
C HIS A 102 -1.46 5.03 -3.76
N THR A 103 -1.83 4.58 -4.97
CA THR A 103 -0.89 4.50 -6.10
C THR A 103 -0.26 5.85 -6.40
N PHE A 104 -1.07 6.91 -6.49
CA PHE A 104 -0.54 8.26 -6.68
C PHE A 104 0.43 8.69 -5.57
N LEU A 105 0.09 8.42 -4.30
CA LEU A 105 0.89 8.81 -3.14
C LEU A 105 2.19 8.01 -3.05
N HIS A 106 2.18 6.77 -3.51
CA HIS A 106 3.36 5.93 -3.65
C HIS A 106 4.33 6.56 -4.67
N GLU A 107 3.86 6.84 -5.90
CA GLU A 107 4.66 7.54 -6.92
C GLU A 107 5.14 8.91 -6.46
N PHE A 108 4.28 9.66 -5.78
CA PHE A 108 4.63 10.94 -5.19
C PHE A 108 5.72 10.81 -4.14
N THR A 109 5.73 9.73 -3.36
CA THR A 109 6.77 9.48 -2.35
C THR A 109 8.12 9.26 -3.02
N HIS A 110 8.20 8.57 -4.16
CA HIS A 110 9.44 8.46 -4.92
C HIS A 110 10.03 9.81 -5.32
N ILE A 111 9.20 10.74 -5.80
CA ILE A 111 9.65 12.11 -6.11
C ILE A 111 10.00 12.86 -4.83
N TRP A 112 9.10 12.85 -3.84
CA TRP A 112 9.23 13.65 -2.64
C TRP A 112 10.48 13.30 -1.82
N HIS A 113 10.81 12.01 -1.73
CA HIS A 113 11.99 11.49 -1.04
C HIS A 113 13.24 11.43 -1.92
N GLY A 114 13.14 11.84 -3.19
CA GLY A 114 14.29 11.94 -4.10
C GLY A 114 14.76 10.60 -4.68
N HIS A 115 13.92 9.57 -4.62
CA HIS A 115 14.23 8.24 -5.16
C HIS A 115 14.47 8.27 -6.67
N THR A 116 13.66 9.03 -7.42
CA THR A 116 13.78 9.13 -8.89
C THR A 116 15.13 9.70 -9.30
N ASP A 117 15.56 10.80 -8.68
CA ASP A 117 16.83 11.46 -9.01
C ASP A 117 18.04 10.65 -8.51
N PHE A 118 17.94 10.06 -7.31
CA PHE A 118 18.97 9.16 -6.80
C PHE A 118 19.23 7.99 -7.76
N ILE A 119 18.16 7.41 -8.29
CA ILE A 119 18.26 6.28 -9.21
C ILE A 119 18.80 6.71 -10.57
N ALA A 120 18.42 7.89 -11.05
CA ALA A 120 18.97 8.46 -12.26
C ALA A 120 20.49 8.73 -12.14
N GLU A 121 20.93 9.27 -11.00
CA GLU A 121 22.35 9.58 -10.75
C GLU A 121 23.19 8.31 -10.53
N GLU A 122 22.77 7.42 -9.63
CA GLU A 122 23.57 6.25 -9.26
C GLU A 122 23.57 5.14 -10.30
N TYR A 123 22.45 4.94 -11.00
CA TYR A 123 22.28 3.82 -11.93
C TYR A 123 22.14 4.25 -13.40
N GLY A 124 22.13 5.55 -13.69
CA GLY A 124 21.98 6.07 -15.05
C GLY A 124 20.59 5.80 -15.66
N LEU A 125 19.58 5.57 -14.83
CA LEU A 125 18.23 5.22 -15.26
C LEU A 125 17.35 6.46 -15.35
N GLN A 126 16.99 6.89 -16.55
CA GLN A 126 16.12 8.07 -16.76
C GLN A 126 14.69 7.88 -16.23
N ARG A 127 14.25 6.65 -16.10
CA ARG A 127 12.96 6.30 -15.54
C ARG A 127 13.17 5.24 -14.49
N TYR A 128 12.38 5.31 -13.43
CA TYR A 128 12.12 4.15 -12.60
C TYR A 128 11.33 3.14 -13.44
N ILE A 129 12.02 2.40 -14.29
CA ILE A 129 11.46 1.25 -14.99
C ILE A 129 12.08 0.06 -14.32
N GLU A 130 11.23 -0.73 -13.68
CA GLU A 130 11.53 -2.04 -13.14
C GLU A 130 12.14 -2.95 -14.22
N ARG A 131 13.45 -2.88 -14.41
CA ARG A 131 14.16 -3.83 -15.25
C ARG A 131 15.36 -4.39 -14.50
N SER A 132 15.26 -5.70 -14.32
CA SER A 132 16.22 -6.64 -13.74
C SER A 132 17.67 -6.39 -14.15
N SER A 133 18.36 -5.49 -13.48
CA SER A 133 19.82 -5.50 -13.42
C SER A 133 20.25 -6.18 -12.12
N SER A 134 21.08 -7.21 -12.25
CA SER A 134 21.38 -8.23 -11.22
C SER A 134 22.21 -7.77 -10.02
N SER A 135 22.28 -6.48 -9.69
CA SER A 135 23.20 -5.97 -8.66
C SER A 135 22.62 -4.94 -7.68
N SER A 136 21.32 -4.62 -7.74
CA SER A 136 20.73 -3.57 -6.88
C SER A 136 19.30 -3.87 -6.38
N GLY A 137 18.88 -5.14 -6.40
CA GLY A 137 17.53 -5.53 -5.94
C GLY A 137 17.20 -5.01 -4.55
N LEU A 138 18.08 -5.20 -3.57
CA LEU A 138 17.87 -4.73 -2.20
C LEU A 138 17.65 -3.21 -2.11
N THR A 139 18.41 -2.40 -2.84
CA THR A 139 18.25 -0.93 -2.85
C THR A 139 16.88 -0.54 -3.40
N PHE A 140 16.48 -1.13 -4.53
CA PHE A 140 15.16 -0.89 -5.12
C PHE A 140 14.04 -1.28 -4.17
N GLN A 141 14.10 -2.49 -3.59
CA GLN A 141 13.11 -2.96 -2.62
C GLN A 141 13.01 -2.06 -1.39
N THR A 142 14.14 -1.52 -0.91
CA THR A 142 14.15 -0.61 0.24
C THR A 142 13.48 0.73 -0.10
N ILE A 143 13.71 1.24 -1.33
CA ILE A 143 13.07 2.45 -1.85
C ILE A 143 11.56 2.26 -2.05
N GLU A 144 11.15 1.11 -2.58
CA GLU A 144 9.74 0.69 -2.70
C GLU A 144 9.06 0.59 -1.34
N TRP A 145 9.74 -0.02 -0.37
CA TRP A 145 9.23 -0.14 0.99
C TRP A 145 9.00 1.24 1.65
N ASP A 146 9.91 2.21 1.41
CA ASP A 146 9.73 3.58 1.87
C ASP A 146 8.60 4.32 1.12
N ALA A 147 8.43 4.06 -0.18
CA ALA A 147 7.31 4.61 -0.96
C ALA A 147 5.94 4.11 -0.48
N ASP A 148 5.82 2.81 -0.22
CA ASP A 148 4.66 2.20 0.44
C ASP A 148 4.41 2.82 1.82
N ALA A 149 5.49 3.12 2.56
CA ALA A 149 5.40 3.74 3.86
C ALA A 149 4.82 5.16 3.81
N GLY A 150 5.32 5.97 2.88
CA GLY A 150 4.79 7.30 2.60
C GLY A 150 3.30 7.25 2.21
N ALA A 151 2.95 6.37 1.27
CA ALA A 151 1.58 6.22 0.79
C ALA A 151 0.61 5.79 1.90
N THR A 152 0.95 4.75 2.66
CA THR A 152 0.10 4.25 3.75
C THR A 152 -0.12 5.29 4.83
N HIS A 153 0.92 6.06 5.21
CA HIS A 153 0.78 7.14 6.19
C HIS A 153 -0.23 8.21 5.73
N GLN A 154 -0.20 8.59 4.45
CA GLN A 154 -1.13 9.58 3.89
C GLN A 154 -2.54 9.02 3.75
N ILE A 155 -2.70 7.77 3.34
CA ILE A 155 -4.01 7.10 3.30
C ILE A 155 -4.61 6.98 4.69
N LEU A 156 -3.84 6.56 5.70
CA LEU A 156 -4.33 6.53 7.08
C LEU A 156 -4.79 7.92 7.52
N LYS A 157 -4.02 8.97 7.22
CA LYS A 157 -4.43 10.35 7.52
C LYS A 157 -5.74 10.73 6.83
N LEU A 158 -5.94 10.33 5.57
CA LEU A 158 -7.17 10.61 4.82
C LEU A 158 -8.39 9.95 5.48
N PHE A 159 -8.27 8.66 5.84
CA PHE A 159 -9.37 7.90 6.45
C PHE A 159 -9.67 8.35 7.87
N LEU A 160 -8.66 8.74 8.67
CA LEU A 160 -8.87 9.16 10.05
C LEU A 160 -9.25 10.63 10.18
N MET A 161 -8.98 11.46 9.17
CA MET A 161 -9.19 12.91 9.18
C MET A 161 -8.71 13.59 10.47
N PRO A 162 -7.48 13.32 10.96
CA PRO A 162 -7.04 13.80 12.26
C PRO A 162 -6.84 15.31 12.24
N ARG A 163 -7.15 15.97 13.36
CA ARG A 163 -6.63 17.31 13.61
C ARG A 163 -5.15 17.18 13.99
N VAL A 164 -4.28 17.89 13.28
CA VAL A 164 -2.83 17.82 13.47
C VAL A 164 -2.34 19.00 14.32
N GLU A 165 -1.59 18.70 15.38
CA GLU A 165 -0.89 19.68 16.21
C GLU A 165 0.62 19.41 16.16
N ILE A 166 1.45 20.45 16.11
CA ILE A 166 2.90 20.29 16.17
C ILE A 166 3.38 20.46 17.62
N VAL A 167 3.83 19.38 18.24
CA VAL A 167 4.35 19.34 19.61
C VAL A 167 5.84 19.01 19.56
N ARG A 168 6.70 19.96 19.97
CA ARG A 168 8.17 19.81 19.94
C ARG A 168 8.72 19.38 18.56
N GLY A 169 8.13 19.91 17.49
CA GLY A 169 8.52 19.58 16.12
C GLY A 169 7.94 18.27 15.57
N LEU A 170 7.16 17.53 16.37
CA LEU A 170 6.50 16.31 15.96
C LEU A 170 5.01 16.56 15.71
N ALA A 171 4.47 15.99 14.63
CA ALA A 171 3.03 15.99 14.41
C ALA A 171 2.35 15.02 15.41
N LYS A 172 1.41 15.54 16.20
CA LYS A 172 0.49 14.78 17.04
C LYS A 172 -0.89 14.80 16.38
N TRP A 173 -1.57 13.66 16.36
CA TRP A 173 -2.88 13.49 15.74
C TRP A 173 -3.95 13.39 16.82
N HIS A 174 -4.96 14.24 16.71
CA HIS A 174 -6.15 14.21 17.54
C HIS A 174 -7.30 13.62 16.72
N LEU A 175 -7.80 12.47 17.17
CA LEU A 175 -8.92 11.76 16.55
C LEU A 175 -10.22 12.22 17.22
N ASP A 176 -10.65 13.43 16.85
CA ASP A 176 -11.80 14.11 17.47
C ASP A 176 -13.16 13.57 16.95
N GLY A 177 -13.15 12.72 15.91
CA GLY A 177 -14.33 12.20 15.25
C GLY A 177 -14.17 10.75 14.75
N PRO A 178 -15.20 10.22 14.10
CA PRO A 178 -15.23 8.81 13.70
C PRO A 178 -14.36 8.48 12.47
N GLY A 179 -13.76 9.49 11.82
CA GLY A 179 -13.09 9.32 10.54
C GLY A 179 -14.05 9.33 9.35
N MET A 180 -13.57 8.87 8.21
CA MET A 180 -14.26 8.94 6.91
C MET A 180 -15.46 7.98 6.82
N LEU A 181 -15.46 6.90 7.59
CA LEU A 181 -16.49 5.84 7.50
C LEU A 181 -17.49 5.86 8.66
N ASP A 182 -17.63 6.99 9.37
CA ASP A 182 -18.54 7.16 10.52
C ASP A 182 -18.31 6.19 11.70
N ASP A 183 -17.25 5.36 11.64
CA ASP A 183 -16.67 4.63 12.75
C ASP A 183 -15.13 4.56 12.62
N ILE A 184 -14.42 4.72 13.74
CA ILE A 184 -12.96 4.80 13.74
C ILE A 184 -12.31 3.46 13.43
N ARG A 185 -12.91 2.35 13.88
CA ARG A 185 -12.40 1.00 13.61
C ARG A 185 -12.56 0.71 12.12
N GLN A 186 -13.73 1.01 11.55
CA GLN A 186 -13.99 0.89 10.12
C GLN A 186 -13.05 1.76 9.30
N SER A 187 -12.79 3.00 9.71
CA SER A 187 -11.86 3.90 9.01
C SER A 187 -10.43 3.35 9.00
N ILE A 188 -9.96 2.77 10.10
CA ILE A 188 -8.66 2.07 10.17
C ILE A 188 -8.66 0.83 9.28
N THR A 189 -9.71 0.01 9.34
CA THR A 189 -9.88 -1.17 8.48
C THR A 189 -9.86 -0.78 7.00
N GLY A 190 -10.60 0.26 6.61
CA GLY A 190 -10.63 0.79 5.25
C GLY A 190 -9.26 1.28 4.78
N ALA A 191 -8.52 1.99 5.64
CA ALA A 191 -7.15 2.40 5.34
C ALA A 191 -6.19 1.22 5.15
N TYR A 192 -6.25 0.22 6.05
CA TYR A 192 -5.44 -0.99 5.95
C TYR A 192 -5.74 -1.76 4.67
N MET A 193 -7.03 -1.99 4.40
CA MET A 193 -7.49 -2.70 3.20
C MET A 193 -7.06 -1.95 1.93
N THR A 194 -7.15 -0.62 1.93
CA THR A 194 -6.73 0.24 0.82
C THR A 194 -5.24 0.11 0.49
N ALA A 195 -4.37 0.07 1.51
CA ALA A 195 -2.93 -0.12 1.32
C ALA A 195 -2.60 -1.58 0.97
N GLY A 196 -3.19 -2.54 1.69
CA GLY A 196 -2.92 -3.97 1.52
C GLY A 196 -3.42 -4.58 0.22
N ILE A 197 -4.33 -3.93 -0.52
CA ILE A 197 -4.78 -4.44 -1.81
C ILE A 197 -3.64 -4.55 -2.83
N PHE A 198 -2.61 -3.70 -2.70
CA PHE A 198 -1.46 -3.67 -3.59
C PHE A 198 -0.53 -4.87 -3.43
N ASP A 199 -0.64 -5.59 -2.31
CA ASP A 199 0.09 -6.84 -2.07
C ASP A 199 -0.32 -7.95 -3.07
N LEU A 200 -1.46 -7.79 -3.76
CA LEU A 200 -1.92 -8.70 -4.82
C LEU A 200 -1.12 -8.60 -6.11
N PHE A 201 -0.50 -7.45 -6.37
CA PHE A 201 0.05 -7.11 -7.68
C PHE A 201 1.56 -7.37 -7.76
N THR A 202 2.22 -7.58 -6.61
CA THR A 202 3.64 -7.95 -6.55
C THR A 202 3.83 -9.47 -6.48
N SER A 203 4.93 -9.94 -7.09
CA SER A 203 5.30 -11.29 -7.55
C SER A 203 4.91 -12.55 -6.75
N ASP A 204 5.02 -13.70 -7.44
CA ASP A 204 4.73 -15.08 -7.00
C ASP A 204 5.33 -15.41 -5.60
N TYR A 205 4.48 -15.79 -4.64
CA TYR A 205 4.84 -16.08 -3.24
C TYR A 205 5.80 -17.27 -3.03
N SER A 206 6.29 -17.90 -4.11
CA SER A 206 7.39 -18.88 -4.03
C SER A 206 8.70 -18.28 -3.51
N GLU A 207 8.79 -16.96 -3.38
CA GLU A 207 9.99 -16.20 -2.99
C GLU A 207 10.24 -16.08 -1.47
N PHE A 208 9.78 -17.04 -0.67
CA PHE A 208 10.23 -17.16 0.72
C PHE A 208 11.69 -17.62 0.87
N ASP A 209 12.40 -17.83 -0.24
CA ASP A 209 13.84 -17.94 -0.28
C ASP A 209 14.46 -16.54 -0.22
N VAL A 210 14.62 -16.03 1.02
CA VAL A 210 15.09 -14.68 1.33
C VAL A 210 16.34 -14.28 0.55
N PRO A 211 17.38 -15.11 0.38
CA PRO A 211 18.54 -14.72 -0.44
C PRO A 211 18.21 -14.49 -1.91
N GLY A 212 17.33 -15.32 -2.50
CA GLY A 212 17.01 -15.25 -3.93
C GLY A 212 16.15 -14.06 -4.32
N CYS A 213 15.26 -13.61 -3.43
CA CYS A 213 14.35 -12.49 -3.70
C CYS A 213 15.04 -11.13 -3.58
N LEU A 214 15.97 -10.97 -2.64
CA LEU A 214 16.70 -9.71 -2.41
C LEU A 214 17.57 -9.29 -3.60
N ASP A 215 18.08 -10.24 -4.38
CA ASP A 215 18.96 -9.95 -5.52
C ASP A 215 18.19 -9.68 -6.82
N ARG A 216 16.94 -10.13 -6.92
CA ARG A 216 16.20 -10.21 -8.20
C ARG A 216 14.94 -9.35 -8.26
N GLY A 217 14.29 -9.10 -7.13
CA GLY A 217 13.05 -8.34 -7.07
C GLY A 217 13.29 -6.83 -7.13
N SER A 218 12.43 -6.10 -7.84
CA SER A 218 12.27 -4.65 -7.70
C SER A 218 11.51 -4.27 -6.43
N HIS A 219 10.62 -5.15 -5.97
CA HIS A 219 9.69 -4.90 -4.86
C HIS A 219 9.92 -5.84 -3.67
N PRO A 220 9.61 -5.40 -2.44
CA PRO A 220 9.59 -6.30 -1.30
C PRO A 220 8.60 -7.43 -1.53
N PRO A 221 8.86 -8.64 -0.99
CA PRO A 221 7.90 -9.74 -1.08
C PRO A 221 6.52 -9.34 -0.55
N SER A 222 5.45 -9.73 -1.24
CA SER A 222 4.08 -9.30 -0.91
C SER A 222 3.66 -9.61 0.53
N VAL A 223 4.14 -10.71 1.13
CA VAL A 223 3.89 -11.01 2.56
C VAL A 223 4.57 -9.99 3.47
N HIS A 224 5.78 -9.57 3.13
CA HIS A 224 6.48 -8.55 3.89
C HIS A 224 5.76 -7.21 3.76
N ARG A 225 5.34 -6.80 2.56
CA ARG A 225 4.55 -5.58 2.34
C ARG A 225 3.27 -5.55 3.18
N ALA A 226 2.48 -6.61 3.14
CA ALA A 226 1.27 -6.78 3.96
C ALA A 226 1.51 -6.64 5.48
N ASN A 227 2.70 -7.02 5.93
CA ASN A 227 3.11 -6.91 7.33
C ASN A 227 3.57 -5.52 7.67
N SER A 228 4.36 -4.93 6.78
CA SER A 228 4.89 -3.58 6.90
C SER A 228 3.76 -2.55 6.91
N HIS A 229 2.75 -2.68 6.05
CA HIS A 229 1.54 -1.84 6.10
C HIS A 229 0.87 -1.88 7.48
N GLY A 230 0.67 -3.09 8.02
CA GLY A 230 0.03 -3.27 9.32
C GLY A 230 0.85 -2.75 10.47
N ALA A 231 2.14 -3.09 10.51
CA ALA A 231 3.07 -2.62 11.53
C ALA A 231 3.16 -1.09 11.54
N MET A 232 3.25 -0.47 10.36
CA MET A 232 3.28 0.97 10.22
C MET A 232 1.99 1.64 10.68
N ILE A 233 0.82 1.12 10.34
CA ILE A 233 -0.46 1.66 10.85
C ILE A 233 -0.47 1.58 12.38
N THR A 234 -0.09 0.45 12.96
CA THR A 234 0.04 0.28 14.42
C THR A 234 1.00 1.32 15.02
N THR A 235 2.20 1.48 14.43
CA THR A 235 3.20 2.46 14.88
C THR A 235 2.68 3.89 14.76
N ILE A 236 2.00 4.25 13.68
CA ILE A 236 1.41 5.59 13.51
C ILE A 236 0.35 5.85 14.57
N LEU A 237 -0.57 4.91 14.81
CA LEU A 237 -1.61 5.07 15.82
C LEU A 237 -1.02 5.21 17.23
N ASN A 238 -0.01 4.40 17.56
CA ASN A 238 0.68 4.52 18.84
C ASN A 238 1.43 5.85 18.97
N TYR A 239 2.29 6.17 18.00
CA TYR A 239 3.19 7.33 18.05
C TYR A 239 2.46 8.67 17.88
N ARG A 240 1.49 8.75 16.97
CA ARG A 240 0.79 10.00 16.64
C ARG A 240 -0.46 10.22 17.50
N CYS A 241 -1.16 9.15 17.86
CA CYS A 241 -2.45 9.24 18.56
C CYS A 241 -2.36 8.82 20.03
N GLY A 242 -1.25 8.21 20.48
CA GLY A 242 -1.09 7.72 21.86
C GLY A 242 -1.90 6.46 22.16
N TRP A 243 -2.30 5.70 21.14
CA TRP A 243 -3.08 4.47 21.32
C TRP A 243 -2.22 3.36 21.90
N SER A 244 -2.84 2.43 22.63
CA SER A 244 -2.11 1.26 23.11
C SER A 244 -1.69 0.39 21.93
N GLU A 245 -0.51 -0.22 22.03
CA GLU A 245 -0.02 -1.14 21.00
C GLU A 245 -0.98 -2.32 20.80
N THR A 246 -1.57 -2.82 21.90
CA THR A 246 -2.55 -3.91 21.87
C THR A 246 -3.79 -3.56 21.05
N ASP A 247 -4.43 -2.41 21.30
CA ASP A 247 -5.65 -2.01 20.56
C ASP A 247 -5.37 -1.88 19.06
N ALA A 248 -4.22 -1.31 18.72
CA ALA A 248 -3.82 -1.11 17.33
C ALA A 248 -3.40 -2.42 16.63
N ILE A 249 -2.90 -3.42 17.37
CA ILE A 249 -2.63 -4.78 16.88
C ILE A 249 -3.93 -5.52 16.58
N ASP A 250 -4.89 -5.50 17.51
CA ASP A 250 -6.15 -6.23 17.36
C ASP A 250 -6.91 -5.76 16.11
N MET A 251 -7.01 -4.44 15.91
CA MET A 251 -7.64 -3.86 14.72
C MET A 251 -6.93 -4.21 13.41
N ARG A 252 -5.59 -4.20 13.42
CA ARG A 252 -4.79 -4.62 12.26
C ARG A 252 -5.09 -6.06 11.90
N ASP A 253 -5.16 -6.94 12.88
CA ASP A 253 -5.37 -8.37 12.66
C ASP A 253 -6.80 -8.67 12.16
N GLU A 254 -7.80 -7.94 12.68
CA GLU A 254 -9.18 -7.97 12.16
C GLU A 254 -9.24 -7.52 10.70
N ALA A 255 -8.68 -6.35 10.37
CA ALA A 255 -8.68 -5.80 9.02
C ALA A 255 -7.95 -6.72 8.03
N LYS A 256 -6.84 -7.30 8.46
CA LYS A 256 -6.06 -8.26 7.69
C LYS A 256 -6.81 -9.54 7.41
N LEU A 257 -7.46 -10.10 8.42
CA LEU A 257 -8.25 -11.32 8.25
C LEU A 257 -9.40 -11.09 7.25
N ALA A 258 -10.08 -9.94 7.34
CA ALA A 258 -11.12 -9.56 6.40
C ALA A 258 -10.60 -9.47 4.97
N LEU A 259 -9.47 -8.78 4.75
CA LEU A 259 -8.83 -8.66 3.44
C LEU A 259 -8.44 -10.02 2.87
N ILE A 260 -7.67 -10.83 3.60
CA ILE A 260 -7.20 -12.14 3.13
C ILE A 260 -8.38 -13.07 2.81
N THR A 261 -9.40 -13.07 3.66
CA THR A 261 -10.59 -13.91 3.46
C THR A 261 -11.35 -13.49 2.22
N GLY A 262 -11.61 -12.19 2.05
CA GLY A 262 -12.26 -11.65 0.87
C GLY A 262 -11.49 -11.98 -0.40
N LEU A 263 -10.17 -11.76 -0.39
CA LEU A 263 -9.30 -12.03 -1.53
C LEU A 263 -9.31 -13.49 -1.95
N LYS A 264 -9.19 -14.44 -1.03
CA LYS A 264 -9.28 -15.87 -1.36
C LYS A 264 -10.61 -16.26 -1.98
N ALA A 265 -11.69 -15.64 -1.53
CA ALA A 265 -13.01 -15.94 -2.06
C ALA A 265 -13.21 -15.39 -3.48
N ILE A 266 -12.71 -14.19 -3.76
CA ILE A 266 -12.91 -13.54 -5.06
C ILE A 266 -11.86 -13.93 -6.09
N LEU A 267 -10.66 -14.35 -5.66
CA LEU A 267 -9.55 -14.71 -6.53
C LEU A 267 -9.17 -16.19 -6.27
N PRO A 268 -9.79 -17.17 -6.94
CA PRO A 268 -9.45 -18.60 -6.78
C PRO A 268 -7.98 -18.94 -7.11
N GLY A 269 -7.31 -18.07 -7.87
CA GLY A 269 -5.89 -18.13 -8.19
C GLY A 269 -4.99 -17.27 -7.30
N CYS A 270 -5.55 -16.59 -6.29
CA CYS A 270 -4.77 -15.77 -5.36
C CYS A 270 -3.82 -16.66 -4.59
N ARG A 271 -2.56 -16.69 -5.02
CA ARG A 271 -1.49 -17.35 -4.30
C ARG A 271 -1.00 -16.48 -3.16
N LEU A 272 -1.89 -15.83 -2.38
CA LEU A 272 -1.49 -15.37 -1.05
C LEU A 272 -0.93 -16.63 -0.36
N GLY A 273 0.39 -16.72 -0.20
CA GLY A 273 1.12 -17.88 0.34
C GLY A 273 0.82 -18.15 1.82
N VAL A 274 -0.34 -17.69 2.25
CA VAL A 274 -0.88 -17.61 3.57
C VAL A 274 -2.32 -18.07 3.45
N SER A 275 -2.52 -19.39 3.56
CA SER A 275 -3.85 -20.01 3.49
C SER A 275 -4.58 -19.94 4.84
N THR A 276 -3.83 -19.77 5.93
CA THR A 276 -4.37 -19.64 7.29
C THR A 276 -3.68 -18.52 8.09
N ILE A 277 -4.18 -18.24 9.30
CA ILE A 277 -3.53 -17.32 10.26
C ILE A 277 -2.17 -17.89 10.71
N GLU A 278 -2.03 -19.21 10.79
CA GLU A 278 -0.78 -19.87 11.17
C GLU A 278 0.31 -19.71 10.11
N ASP A 279 -0.04 -19.85 8.82
CA ASP A 279 0.89 -19.56 7.72
C ASP A 279 1.39 -18.11 7.80
N PHE A 280 0.48 -17.22 8.18
CA PHE A 280 0.76 -15.81 8.34
C PHE A 280 1.78 -15.56 9.47
N GLN A 281 1.52 -16.15 10.64
CA GLN A 281 2.41 -16.06 11.80
C GLN A 281 3.80 -16.64 11.51
N SER A 282 3.87 -17.76 10.80
CA SER A 282 5.13 -18.35 10.33
C SER A 282 5.91 -17.37 9.43
N ALA A 283 5.22 -16.70 8.51
CA ALA A 283 5.82 -15.70 7.65
C ALA A 283 6.30 -14.44 8.39
N MET A 284 5.71 -14.10 9.55
CA MET A 284 6.18 -12.95 10.35
C MET A 284 7.63 -13.10 10.80
N GLY A 285 8.07 -14.32 11.13
CA GLY A 285 9.46 -14.57 11.54
C GLY A 285 10.45 -14.17 10.43
N LYS A 286 10.14 -14.55 9.18
CA LYS A 286 10.91 -14.16 8.00
C LYS A 286 10.77 -12.66 7.69
N SER A 287 9.58 -12.11 7.88
CA SER A 287 9.30 -10.68 7.70
C SER A 287 10.16 -9.80 8.61
N ARG A 288 10.41 -10.21 9.86
CA ARG A 288 11.31 -9.50 10.79
C ARG A 288 12.77 -9.53 10.34
N GLN A 289 13.22 -10.65 9.77
CA GLN A 289 14.58 -10.74 9.22
C GLN A 289 14.74 -9.81 8.02
N LEU A 290 13.76 -9.80 7.11
CA LEU A 290 13.73 -8.87 5.98
C LEU A 290 13.70 -7.41 6.43
N LEU A 291 12.89 -7.09 7.44
CA LEU A 291 12.83 -5.74 8.00
C LEU A 291 14.21 -5.26 8.46
N ALA A 292 14.95 -6.07 9.21
CA ALA A 292 16.29 -5.71 9.65
C ALA A 292 17.27 -5.49 8.49
N ILE A 293 17.10 -6.22 7.38
CA ILE A 293 17.91 -6.05 6.16
C ILE A 293 17.55 -4.72 5.48
N TYR A 294 16.26 -4.42 5.30
CA TYR A 294 15.81 -3.14 4.73
C TYR A 294 16.18 -1.95 5.61
N GLU A 295 16.10 -2.06 6.95
CA GLU A 295 16.56 -1.02 7.87
C GLU A 295 18.07 -0.75 7.72
N GLY A 296 18.87 -1.81 7.57
CA GLY A 296 20.32 -1.69 7.33
C GLY A 296 20.63 -1.03 5.99
N GLU A 297 19.89 -1.38 4.93
CA GLU A 297 20.03 -0.73 3.63
C GLU A 297 19.54 0.72 3.66
N TRP A 298 18.44 1.00 4.37
CA TRP A 298 17.89 2.34 4.53
C TRP A 298 18.87 3.23 5.29
N GLU A 299 19.52 2.73 6.35
CA GLU A 299 20.60 3.44 7.06
C GLU A 299 21.75 3.84 6.11
N ARG A 300 22.04 3.02 5.11
CA ARG A 300 23.06 3.28 4.09
C ARG A 300 22.62 4.33 3.06
N ILE A 301 21.41 4.21 2.49
CA ILE A 301 20.97 5.07 1.37
C ILE A 301 20.35 6.39 1.80
N ARG A 302 19.71 6.44 2.98
CA ARG A 302 19.01 7.64 3.48
C ARG A 302 19.87 8.90 3.51
N PRO A 303 21.13 8.90 3.99
CA PRO A 303 21.96 10.11 4.00
C PRO A 303 22.27 10.64 2.60
N VAL A 304 22.27 9.77 1.58
CA VAL A 304 22.50 10.13 0.19
C VAL A 304 21.22 10.75 -0.41
N LEU A 305 20.06 10.18 -0.09
CA LEU A 305 18.74 10.69 -0.51
C LEU A 305 18.44 12.11 -0.01
N ASP A 306 19.05 12.54 1.11
CA ASP A 306 18.86 13.91 1.63
C ASP A 306 19.28 15.01 0.64
N ALA A 307 20.17 14.71 -0.32
CA ALA A 307 20.56 15.63 -1.38
C ALA A 307 19.51 15.74 -2.52
N PHE A 308 18.66 14.73 -2.67
CA PHE A 308 17.70 14.60 -3.78
C PHE A 308 16.25 14.90 -3.39
N LYS A 309 15.90 14.78 -2.12
CA LYS A 309 14.52 14.99 -1.65
C LYS A 309 13.99 16.38 -1.97
N ARG A 310 12.70 16.46 -2.30
CA ARG A 310 12.00 17.72 -2.58
C ARG A 310 11.60 18.48 -1.31
N GLY A 311 11.47 17.78 -0.18
CA GLY A 311 11.18 18.43 1.09
C GLY A 311 10.99 17.46 2.26
N GLY A 312 10.78 18.04 3.44
CA GLY A 312 10.56 17.29 4.68
C GLY A 312 11.81 16.55 5.19
N ASN A 313 11.58 15.67 6.17
CA ASN A 313 12.60 14.80 6.72
C ASN A 313 12.30 13.38 6.28
N LEU A 314 13.32 12.69 5.76
CA LEU A 314 13.25 11.25 5.52
C LEU A 314 13.07 10.52 6.86
N PRO A 315 12.27 9.44 6.90
CA PRO A 315 12.06 8.67 8.12
C PRO A 315 13.40 8.19 8.68
N PRO A 316 13.57 8.17 10.02
CA PRO A 316 14.78 7.67 10.64
C PRO A 316 14.96 6.18 10.33
N SER A 317 16.21 5.70 10.32
CA SER A 317 16.50 4.28 10.08
C SER A 317 16.01 3.36 11.18
N ARG A 318 15.83 3.89 12.39
CA ARG A 318 15.22 3.19 13.51
C ARG A 318 14.23 4.12 14.20
N PRO A 319 13.08 3.61 14.66
CA PRO A 319 12.18 4.39 15.48
C PRO A 319 12.91 4.83 16.76
N ASP A 320 12.81 6.11 17.13
CA ASP A 320 13.17 6.51 18.49
C ASP A 320 12.25 5.76 19.46
N THR A 321 12.81 4.85 20.24
CA THR A 321 12.06 4.01 21.20
C THR A 321 11.48 4.81 22.38
N ASN A 322 11.81 6.10 22.47
CA ASN A 322 11.25 7.05 23.42
C ASN A 322 10.71 8.28 22.70
N PRO A 323 9.52 8.20 22.09
CA PRO A 323 8.79 9.41 21.81
C PRO A 323 8.26 9.96 23.12
N VAL A 324 8.63 11.21 23.40
CA VAL A 324 8.21 12.04 24.53
C VAL A 324 6.77 11.78 24.98
#